data_AF-A0A7S0JK95-F1
#
_entry.id   AF-A0A7S0JK95-F1
#
_cell.length_a   1.000
_cell.length_b   1.000
_cell.length_c   1.000
_cell.angle_alpha   90.00
_cell.angle_beta   90.00
_cell.angle_gamma   90.00
#
_symmetry.space_group_name_H-M   'P 1'
#
loop_
_entity.id
_entity.type
_entity.pdbx_description
1 polymer ?
#
loop_
_entity_poly.entity_id
_entity_poly.type
_entity_poly.pdbx_seq_one_letter_code
_entity_poly.pdbx_strand_id
1 'polypeptide(L)'
;GNTTVTRNWLRQMGSRPIDVVIDDGSHVNEDILAAFEVLWPAVAPGGFYFLEDLAVGRSPRFQLTNESAAMSDVIQAWIEQKVMLNGTLARRAPKLHGPRRNGSSRAASTGGAIRSELQERFPLPPQVAFILCQDGACVLGKDAEPAARHMWLGGQGCRSHPGVG
;
A
#
# COMPACT_ATOMS: atom_id res chain seq x y z
N GLY A 1 6.26 -11.89 11.73
CA GLY A 1 7.67 -11.44 11.77
C GLY A 1 8.08 -10.98 13.13
N ASN A 2 9.36 -11.12 13.48
CA ASN A 2 9.89 -10.57 14.74
C ASN A 2 10.09 -9.05 14.62
N THR A 3 9.01 -8.30 14.85
CA THR A 3 9.03 -6.83 14.79
C THR A 3 9.99 -6.20 15.80
N THR A 4 10.42 -6.92 16.84
CA THR A 4 11.44 -6.43 17.79
C THR A 4 12.80 -6.28 17.11
N VAL A 5 13.20 -7.25 16.28
CA VAL A 5 14.46 -7.17 15.52
C VAL A 5 14.41 -5.99 14.56
N THR A 6 13.34 -5.86 13.78
CA THR A 6 13.16 -4.76 12.82
C THR A 6 13.19 -3.39 13.50
N ARG A 7 12.48 -3.23 14.62
CA ARG A 7 12.49 -1.98 15.39
C ARG A 7 13.87 -1.70 16.00
N ASN A 8 14.58 -2.70 16.47
CA ASN A 8 15.92 -2.52 17.02
C ASN A 8 16.93 -2.10 15.95
N TRP A 9 16.83 -2.66 14.75
CA TRP A 9 17.62 -2.23 13.59
C TRP A 9 17.32 -0.77 13.23
N LEU A 10 16.05 -0.37 13.15
CA LEU A 10 15.67 1.03 12.93
C LEU A 10 16.25 1.97 13.98
N ARG A 11 16.22 1.58 15.28
CA ARG A 11 16.82 2.40 16.35
C ARG A 11 18.32 2.59 16.17
N GLN A 12 19.04 1.57 15.70
CA GLN A 12 20.49 1.63 15.48
C GLN A 12 20.85 2.55 14.30
N MET A 13 20.00 2.63 13.27
CA MET A 13 20.19 3.56 12.16
C MET A 13 19.98 5.04 12.55
N GLY A 14 19.32 5.30 13.68
CA GLY A 14 19.03 6.64 14.16
C GLY A 14 17.83 7.29 13.44
N SER A 15 17.78 8.62 13.43
CA SER A 15 16.65 9.39 12.87
C SER A 15 16.76 9.68 11.37
N ARG A 16 17.76 9.12 10.68
CA ARG A 16 17.95 9.37 9.25
C ARG A 16 16.85 8.64 8.46
N PRO A 17 16.09 9.34 7.60
CA PRO A 17 15.15 8.68 6.69
C PRO A 17 15.85 7.68 5.76
N ILE A 18 15.13 6.64 5.36
CA ILE A 18 15.64 5.56 4.51
C ILE A 18 15.25 5.84 3.06
N ASP A 19 16.23 6.07 2.20
CA ASP A 19 15.96 6.34 0.78
C ASP A 19 15.40 5.10 0.05
N VAL A 20 15.94 3.92 0.38
CA VAL A 20 15.54 2.64 -0.22
C VAL A 20 15.53 1.54 0.82
N VAL A 21 14.44 0.77 0.86
CA VAL A 21 14.34 -0.51 1.58
C VAL A 21 14.19 -1.63 0.56
N ILE A 22 14.87 -2.75 0.79
CA ILE A 22 14.68 -4.00 0.04
C ILE A 22 14.32 -5.07 1.06
N ASP A 23 13.11 -5.61 0.98
CA ASP A 23 12.65 -6.72 1.81
C ASP A 23 12.80 -8.04 1.04
N ASP A 24 13.95 -8.66 1.27
CA ASP A 24 14.33 -10.02 0.85
C ASP A 24 14.43 -10.93 2.09
N GLY A 25 13.39 -10.87 2.94
CA GLY A 25 13.35 -11.52 4.24
C GLY A 25 13.07 -13.02 4.20
N SER A 26 12.24 -13.49 5.12
CA SER A 26 11.93 -14.93 5.26
C SER A 26 10.99 -15.49 4.18
N HIS A 27 10.46 -14.61 3.30
CA HIS A 27 9.38 -14.87 2.34
C HIS A 27 8.04 -15.29 2.97
N VAL A 28 7.96 -15.35 4.30
CA VAL A 28 6.73 -15.62 5.04
C VAL A 28 5.83 -14.37 5.00
N ASN A 29 4.59 -14.52 4.57
CA ASN A 29 3.71 -13.38 4.28
C ASN A 29 3.51 -12.45 5.47
N GLU A 30 3.34 -13.02 6.67
CA GLU A 30 3.14 -12.30 7.93
C GLU A 30 4.44 -11.66 8.44
N ASP A 31 5.59 -12.18 8.02
CA ASP A 31 6.88 -11.55 8.31
C ASP A 31 7.09 -10.33 7.44
N ILE A 32 6.82 -10.45 6.13
CA ILE A 32 6.89 -9.35 5.16
C ILE A 32 5.93 -8.23 5.58
N LEU A 33 4.65 -8.53 5.84
CA LEU A 33 3.67 -7.52 6.24
C LEU A 33 4.10 -6.80 7.53
N ALA A 34 4.56 -7.55 8.53
CA ALA A 34 5.01 -6.99 9.80
C ALA A 34 6.29 -6.14 9.66
N ALA A 35 7.21 -6.52 8.76
CA ALA A 35 8.39 -5.72 8.44
C ALA A 35 8.00 -4.44 7.72
N PHE A 36 7.12 -4.52 6.71
CA PHE A 36 6.59 -3.39 5.97
C PHE A 36 5.93 -2.36 6.90
N GLU A 37 5.06 -2.78 7.81
CA GLU A 37 4.38 -1.87 8.77
C GLU A 37 5.36 -1.09 9.65
N VAL A 38 6.49 -1.70 10.01
CA VAL A 38 7.53 -1.07 10.83
C VAL A 38 8.42 -0.15 10.00
N LEU A 39 8.79 -0.56 8.79
CA LEU A 39 9.81 0.11 7.97
C LEU A 39 9.24 1.19 7.05
N TRP A 40 8.03 1.03 6.52
CA TRP A 40 7.39 1.99 5.62
C TRP A 40 7.31 3.43 6.18
N PRO A 41 7.00 3.65 7.46
CA PRO A 41 7.04 4.99 8.05
C PRO A 41 8.42 5.64 8.00
N ALA A 42 9.50 4.85 8.07
CA ALA A 42 10.88 5.33 8.05
C ALA A 42 11.45 5.57 6.64
N VAL A 43 10.77 5.09 5.59
CA VAL A 43 11.13 5.43 4.20
C VAL A 43 11.00 6.93 3.99
N ALA A 44 12.01 7.55 3.38
CA ALA A 44 12.04 8.98 3.08
C ALA A 44 10.90 9.36 2.11
N PRO A 45 10.38 10.60 2.17
CA PRO A 45 9.60 11.14 1.06
C PRO A 45 10.35 10.98 -0.27
N GLY A 46 9.67 10.47 -1.30
CA GLY A 46 10.30 10.13 -2.59
C GLY A 46 11.13 8.85 -2.59
N GLY A 47 11.26 8.16 -1.45
CA GLY A 47 11.97 6.90 -1.32
C GLY A 47 11.18 5.69 -1.82
N PHE A 48 11.85 4.54 -1.85
CA PHE A 48 11.32 3.30 -2.41
C PHE A 48 11.35 2.14 -1.41
N TYR A 49 10.36 1.26 -1.50
CA TYR A 49 10.32 0.00 -0.79
C TYR A 49 10.12 -1.15 -1.77
N PHE A 50 11.13 -2.00 -1.91
CA PHE A 50 11.10 -3.20 -2.74
C PHE A 50 10.69 -4.42 -1.91
N LEU A 51 9.83 -5.25 -2.49
CA LEU A 51 9.35 -6.51 -1.95
C LEU A 51 9.75 -7.59 -2.96
N GLU A 52 10.62 -8.52 -2.55
CA GLU A 52 11.12 -9.60 -3.41
C GLU A 52 10.39 -10.93 -3.14
N ASP A 53 10.57 -11.90 -4.04
CA ASP A 53 10.11 -13.29 -3.90
C ASP A 53 8.63 -13.50 -3.54
N LEU A 54 7.75 -12.59 -3.93
CA LEU A 54 6.30 -12.68 -3.69
C LEU A 54 5.65 -13.89 -4.37
N ALA A 55 6.29 -14.43 -5.42
CA ALA A 55 5.81 -15.61 -6.13
C ALA A 55 5.74 -16.86 -5.24
N VAL A 56 6.62 -16.97 -4.22
CA VAL A 56 6.64 -18.15 -3.33
C VAL A 56 5.60 -18.06 -2.20
N GLY A 57 5.00 -16.89 -1.96
CA GLY A 57 4.11 -16.62 -0.82
C GLY A 57 2.85 -17.49 -0.76
N ARG A 58 2.46 -18.14 -1.87
CA ARG A 58 1.32 -19.09 -1.88
C ARG A 58 1.71 -20.55 -1.58
N SER A 59 2.99 -20.84 -1.42
CA SER A 59 3.44 -22.15 -0.98
C SER A 59 3.08 -22.38 0.49
N PRO A 60 2.62 -23.58 0.88
CA PRO A 60 2.32 -23.92 2.28
C PRO A 60 3.49 -23.67 3.25
N ARG A 61 4.73 -23.66 2.74
CA ARG A 61 5.94 -23.36 3.53
C ARG A 61 5.96 -21.93 4.07
N PHE A 62 5.30 -20.99 3.39
CA PHE A 62 5.36 -19.56 3.67
C PHE A 62 4.01 -18.98 4.15
N GLN A 63 3.04 -19.86 4.40
CA GLN A 63 1.77 -19.53 5.06
C GLN A 63 1.83 -20.06 6.50
N LEU A 64 1.98 -19.18 7.50
CA LEU A 64 2.00 -19.64 8.89
C LEU A 64 0.62 -20.09 9.36
N THR A 65 -0.44 -19.50 8.79
CA THR A 65 -1.82 -19.91 9.04
C THR A 65 -2.60 -19.98 7.73
N ASN A 66 -3.67 -20.79 7.71
CA ASN A 66 -4.56 -20.90 6.56
C ASN A 66 -5.40 -19.62 6.32
N GLU A 67 -5.36 -18.66 7.25
CA GLU A 67 -6.11 -17.41 7.20
C GLU A 67 -5.27 -16.23 6.70
N SER A 68 -3.95 -16.43 6.64
CA SER A 68 -3.01 -15.41 6.20
C SER A 68 -3.14 -15.16 4.71
N ALA A 69 -3.40 -13.90 4.35
CA ALA A 69 -3.40 -13.51 2.96
C ALA A 69 -1.99 -13.62 2.41
N ALA A 70 -1.84 -14.13 1.17
CA ALA A 70 -0.57 -14.04 0.49
C ALA A 70 -0.24 -12.56 0.28
N MET A 71 1.02 -12.18 0.43
CA MET A 71 1.42 -10.78 0.38
C MET A 71 1.17 -10.16 -1.01
N SER A 72 1.20 -10.99 -2.05
CA SER A 72 0.74 -10.60 -3.40
C SER A 72 -0.75 -10.21 -3.44
N ASP A 73 -1.62 -10.86 -2.66
CA ASP A 73 -3.05 -10.52 -2.59
C ASP A 73 -3.27 -9.20 -1.84
N VAL A 74 -2.47 -8.95 -0.80
CA VAL A 74 -2.46 -7.68 -0.07
C VAL A 74 -2.03 -6.53 -0.99
N ILE A 75 -0.94 -6.71 -1.75
CA ILE A 75 -0.47 -5.71 -2.71
C ILE A 75 -1.50 -5.48 -3.82
N GLN A 76 -2.13 -6.55 -4.32
CA GLN A 76 -3.23 -6.44 -5.28
C GLN A 76 -4.39 -5.60 -4.72
N ALA A 77 -4.78 -5.82 -3.46
CA ALA A 77 -5.80 -5.00 -2.80
C ALA A 77 -5.40 -3.52 -2.71
N TRP A 78 -4.13 -3.22 -2.46
CA TRP A 78 -3.61 -1.84 -2.46
C TRP A 78 -3.62 -1.21 -3.86
N ILE A 79 -3.23 -1.95 -4.90
CA ILE A 79 -3.29 -1.48 -6.29
C ILE A 79 -4.74 -1.13 -6.66
N GLU A 80 -5.70 -1.99 -6.32
CA GLU A 80 -7.11 -1.73 -6.58
C GLU A 80 -7.61 -0.48 -5.86
N GLN A 81 -7.25 -0.29 -4.59
CA GLN A 81 -7.57 0.92 -3.85
C GLN A 81 -6.97 2.17 -4.53
N LYS A 82 -5.71 2.10 -5.02
CA LYS A 82 -5.09 3.20 -5.76
C LYS A 82 -5.78 3.54 -7.07
N VAL A 83 -6.18 2.53 -7.84
CA VAL A 83 -6.95 2.74 -9.07
C VAL A 83 -8.29 3.41 -8.78
N MET A 84 -8.95 3.03 -7.68
CA MET A 84 -10.23 3.62 -7.28
C MET A 84 -10.08 5.08 -6.80
N LEU A 85 -8.99 5.41 -6.10
CA LEU A 85 -8.72 6.77 -5.62
C LEU A 85 -8.34 7.73 -6.77
N ASN A 86 -7.57 7.26 -7.76
CA ASN A 86 -7.15 8.08 -8.91
C ASN A 86 -8.19 8.09 -10.04
N GLY A 87 -9.26 7.29 -9.93
CA GLY A 87 -10.29 7.16 -10.93
C GLY A 87 -11.44 8.16 -10.74
N THR A 88 -11.65 9.02 -11.73
CA THR A 88 -12.97 9.56 -12.09
C THR A 88 -14.01 8.45 -12.40
N LEU A 89 -13.59 7.19 -12.43
CA LEU A 89 -14.37 5.97 -12.70
C LEU A 89 -15.45 5.66 -11.65
N ALA A 90 -15.40 6.22 -10.44
CA ALA A 90 -16.54 6.15 -9.52
C ALA A 90 -17.82 6.79 -10.12
N ARG A 91 -17.69 7.69 -11.11
CA ARG A 91 -18.84 8.38 -11.73
C ARG A 91 -19.37 7.72 -13.01
N ARG A 92 -18.71 6.70 -13.57
CA ARG A 92 -19.10 6.06 -14.84
C ARG A 92 -18.75 4.57 -14.92
N ALA A 93 -19.10 3.78 -13.91
CA ALA A 93 -19.24 2.34 -14.16
C ALA A 93 -20.31 2.16 -15.26
N PRO A 94 -20.00 1.59 -16.44
CA PRO A 94 -21.02 1.30 -17.43
C PRO A 94 -22.00 0.33 -16.79
N LYS A 95 -23.31 0.60 -16.87
CA LYS A 95 -24.33 -0.41 -16.59
C LYS A 95 -24.16 -1.52 -17.62
N LEU A 96 -23.39 -2.55 -17.26
CA LEU A 96 -23.22 -3.75 -18.08
C LEU A 96 -24.61 -4.40 -18.20
N HIS A 97 -25.26 -4.22 -19.35
CA HIS A 97 -26.53 -4.87 -19.66
C HIS A 97 -26.25 -6.33 -20.02
N GLY A 98 -26.17 -7.18 -18.99
CA GLY A 98 -26.20 -8.63 -19.17
C GLY A 98 -27.61 -9.11 -19.58
N PRO A 99 -27.75 -10.29 -20.20
CA PRO A 99 -29.04 -10.82 -20.61
C PRO A 99 -29.98 -10.96 -19.40
N ARG A 100 -31.21 -10.45 -19.53
CA ARG A 100 -32.26 -10.59 -18.50
C ARG A 100 -32.50 -12.07 -18.20
N ARG A 101 -32.07 -12.54 -17.03
CA ARG A 101 -32.51 -13.82 -16.47
C ARG A 101 -33.72 -13.53 -15.57
N ASN A 102 -34.89 -14.03 -15.97
CA ASN A 102 -36.05 -14.11 -15.09
C ASN A 102 -35.75 -15.14 -14.00
N GLY A 103 -35.65 -14.71 -12.74
CA GLY A 103 -35.49 -15.61 -11.61
C GLY A 103 -35.01 -14.89 -10.37
N SER A 104 -35.89 -14.77 -9.39
CA SER A 104 -35.64 -14.23 -8.06
C SER A 104 -34.48 -14.95 -7.36
N SER A 105 -33.30 -14.34 -7.32
CA SER A 105 -32.30 -14.59 -6.28
C SER A 105 -31.35 -13.41 -6.20
N ARG A 106 -31.16 -12.90 -4.98
CA ARG A 106 -30.19 -11.85 -4.64
C ARG A 106 -28.77 -12.40 -4.82
N ALA A 107 -28.26 -12.39 -6.05
CA ALA A 107 -26.85 -12.60 -6.31
C ALA A 107 -26.17 -11.23 -6.43
N ALA A 108 -25.89 -10.60 -5.28
CA ALA A 108 -24.81 -9.62 -5.26
C ALA A 108 -23.54 -10.38 -5.70
N SER A 109 -22.85 -9.88 -6.70
CA SER A 109 -21.67 -10.52 -7.28
C SER A 109 -20.66 -10.87 -6.17
N THR A 110 -20.39 -12.16 -5.97
CA THR A 110 -19.46 -12.69 -4.96
C THR A 110 -18.09 -11.99 -5.00
N GLY A 111 -17.63 -11.60 -6.20
CA GLY A 111 -16.38 -10.87 -6.37
C GLY A 111 -16.38 -9.43 -5.85
N GLY A 112 -17.54 -8.77 -5.75
CA GLY A 112 -17.65 -7.42 -5.16
C GLY A 112 -17.53 -7.44 -3.64
N ALA A 113 -18.07 -8.47 -2.99
CA ALA A 113 -18.02 -8.65 -1.54
C ALA A 113 -16.63 -9.07 -1.06
N ILE A 114 -15.96 -9.99 -1.77
CA ILE A 114 -14.56 -10.38 -1.45
C ILE A 114 -13.63 -9.18 -1.63
N ARG A 115 -13.88 -8.34 -2.65
CA ARG A 115 -13.08 -7.13 -2.88
C ARG A 115 -13.21 -6.11 -1.75
N SER A 116 -14.41 -5.88 -1.21
CA SER A 116 -14.56 -4.99 -0.05
C SER A 116 -13.89 -5.56 1.21
N GLU A 117 -13.99 -6.87 1.43
CA GLU A 117 -13.42 -7.53 2.60
C GLU A 117 -11.88 -7.43 2.65
N LEU A 118 -11.18 -7.66 1.54
CA LEU A 118 -9.72 -7.51 1.49
C LEU A 118 -9.27 -6.04 1.60
N GLN A 119 -10.04 -5.11 1.05
CA GLN A 119 -9.74 -3.67 1.16
C GLN A 119 -9.92 -3.16 2.58
N GLU A 120 -10.95 -3.65 3.28
CA GLU A 120 -11.19 -3.36 4.70
C GLU A 120 -10.14 -4.00 5.60
N ARG A 121 -9.73 -5.24 5.30
CA ARG A 121 -8.70 -5.97 6.04
C ARG A 121 -7.30 -5.38 5.84
N PHE A 122 -7.01 -4.87 4.64
CA PHE A 122 -5.70 -4.34 4.26
C PHE A 122 -5.83 -2.93 3.65
N PRO A 123 -5.99 -1.90 4.48
CA PRO A 123 -6.07 -0.53 3.98
C PRO A 123 -4.77 -0.14 3.27
N LEU A 124 -4.91 0.60 2.17
CA LEU A 124 -3.80 1.18 1.44
C LEU A 124 -2.90 2.01 2.37
N PRO A 125 -1.58 1.77 2.41
CA PRO A 125 -0.68 2.52 3.27
C PRO A 125 -0.68 4.01 2.92
N PRO A 126 -0.54 4.91 3.92
CA PRO A 126 -0.46 6.33 3.66
C PRO A 126 0.79 6.65 2.83
N GLN A 127 0.69 7.70 2.02
CA GLN A 127 1.78 8.24 1.20
C GLN A 127 2.34 7.30 0.12
N VAL A 128 1.62 6.24 -0.26
CA VAL A 128 2.00 5.47 -1.44
C VAL A 128 1.74 6.34 -2.67
N ALA A 129 2.77 6.70 -3.43
CA ALA A 129 2.64 7.45 -4.68
C ALA A 129 2.21 6.52 -5.83
N PHE A 130 2.89 5.37 -5.93
CA PHE A 130 2.66 4.35 -6.94
C PHE A 130 3.04 2.97 -6.41
N ILE A 131 2.53 1.95 -7.08
CA ILE A 131 2.92 0.55 -6.90
C ILE A 131 3.22 0.00 -8.29
N LEU A 132 4.38 -0.61 -8.49
CA LEU A 132 4.75 -1.29 -9.72
C LEU A 132 5.18 -2.71 -9.38
N CYS A 133 4.69 -3.70 -10.12
CA CYS A 133 5.00 -5.09 -9.89
C CYS A 133 5.49 -5.78 -11.17
N GLN A 134 6.37 -6.76 -10.99
CA GLN A 134 6.79 -7.77 -11.96
C GLN A 134 6.43 -9.16 -11.41
N ASP A 135 6.83 -10.23 -12.13
CA ASP A 135 6.37 -11.61 -11.93
C ASP A 135 6.45 -12.13 -10.47
N GLY A 136 7.44 -11.68 -9.70
CA GLY A 136 7.61 -12.06 -8.30
C GLY A 136 8.03 -10.94 -7.36
N ALA A 137 8.00 -9.67 -7.80
CA ALA A 137 8.49 -8.57 -6.99
C ALA A 137 7.67 -7.30 -7.22
N CYS A 138 7.60 -6.43 -6.21
CA CYS A 138 6.94 -5.15 -6.31
C CYS A 138 7.78 -4.04 -5.71
N VAL A 139 7.61 -2.82 -6.20
CA VAL A 139 8.13 -1.59 -5.59
C VAL A 139 6.99 -0.65 -5.27
N LEU A 140 7.01 -0.10 -4.06
CA LEU A 140 6.16 1.00 -3.64
C LEU A 140 7.01 2.28 -3.59
N GLY A 141 6.59 3.31 -4.32
CA GLY A 141 7.16 4.65 -4.21
C GLY A 141 6.41 5.46 -3.15
N LYS A 142 7.14 6.20 -2.32
CA LYS A 142 6.54 7.12 -1.34
C LYS A 142 6.39 8.51 -1.94
N ASP A 143 5.31 9.21 -1.60
CA ASP A 143 5.08 10.60 -2.03
C ASP A 143 6.30 11.47 -1.71
N ALA A 144 6.73 12.30 -2.67
CA ALA A 144 7.90 13.18 -2.54
C ALA A 144 7.65 14.36 -1.59
N GLU A 145 6.40 14.76 -1.44
CA GLU A 145 5.99 15.75 -0.44
C GLU A 145 5.66 15.01 0.86
N PRO A 146 6.25 15.41 2.02
CA PRO A 146 5.79 14.89 3.30
C PRO A 146 4.29 15.14 3.38
N ALA A 147 3.48 14.13 3.76
CA ALA A 147 2.05 14.31 3.95
C ALA A 147 1.83 15.62 4.68
N ALA A 148 1.25 16.60 3.98
CA ALA A 148 1.19 17.98 4.43
C ALA A 148 0.80 17.93 5.90
N ARG A 149 1.67 18.44 6.78
CA ARG A 149 1.28 18.64 8.18
C ARG A 149 -0.01 19.42 8.05
N HIS A 150 -1.15 18.81 8.38
CA HIS A 150 -2.43 19.48 8.54
C HIS A 150 -2.28 20.39 9.75
N MET A 151 -1.45 21.40 9.61
CA MET A 151 -1.33 22.54 10.48
C MET A 151 -1.72 23.69 9.57
N TRP A 152 -3.02 23.97 9.63
CA TRP A 152 -3.61 25.18 9.09
C TRP A 152 -2.96 26.36 9.81
N LEU A 153 -1.77 26.78 9.36
CA LEU A 153 -1.22 28.08 9.71
C LEU A 153 -1.92 29.07 8.80
N GLY A 154 -2.73 29.90 9.44
CA GLY A 154 -3.65 30.84 8.81
C GLY A 154 -3.01 31.65 7.69
N GLY A 155 -3.85 32.05 6.75
CA GLY A 155 -3.46 32.88 5.62
C GLY A 155 -2.70 34.13 6.08
N GLN A 156 -1.43 34.19 5.69
CA GLN A 156 -0.75 35.44 5.40
C GLN A 156 -0.03 35.27 4.08
N GLY A 157 -0.59 35.91 3.05
CA GLY A 157 -0.02 35.92 1.71
C GLY A 157 1.40 36.47 1.71
N CYS A 158 2.22 35.91 0.83
CA CYS A 158 3.57 36.39 0.54
C CYS A 158 3.56 37.90 0.26
N ARG A 159 4.22 38.68 1.12
CA ARG A 159 4.66 40.03 0.76
C ARG A 159 6.05 39.92 0.16
N SER A 160 6.19 40.36 -1.08
CA SER A 160 7.47 40.60 -1.74
C SER A 160 8.24 41.69 -0.98
N HIS A 161 9.43 41.35 -0.47
CA HIS A 161 10.44 42.32 -0.05
C HIS A 161 11.02 43.01 -1.30
N PRO A 162 11.09 44.36 -1.35
CA PRO A 162 12.00 45.03 -2.27
C PRO A 162 13.42 44.91 -1.71
N GLY A 163 14.34 44.44 -2.57
CA GLY A 163 15.75 44.31 -2.27
C GLY A 163 16.42 45.66 -1.99
N VAL A 164 17.42 45.61 -1.12
CA VAL A 164 18.42 46.65 -0.92
C VAL A 164 19.49 46.47 -2.00
N GLY A 165 19.80 47.54 -2.74
CA GLY A 165 20.82 47.61 -3.77
C GLY A 165 20.62 48.83 -4.64
#